data_AF-A0A3D1Q719-F1
#
_entry.id   AF-A0A3D1Q719-F1
#
_cell.length_a   1.000
_cell.length_b   1.000
_cell.length_c   1.000
_cell.angle_alpha   90.00
_cell.angle_beta   90.00
_cell.angle_gamma   90.00
#
_symmetry.space_group_name_H-M   'P 1'
#
loop_
_entity.id
_entity.type
_entity.pdbx_description
1 polymer ?
#
loop_
_entity_poly.entity_id
_entity_poly.type
_entity_poly.pdbx_seq_one_letter_code
_entity_poly.pdbx_strand_id
1 'polypeptide(L)'
;MDNKENILSEYIDDLNREKKPENDCYGADPELARLCETVKAVKTLKEPALPEEGYAHRLAQKVALEMAQSSREELNEKGAVRLNKRNRTARRKPVRPGWLLPAATALAACVLIFAMFVSRPGIFHTDVALAMQQAVGQLSSYHGVLEMRSHNEAGQEWLVRQVELWSEGDKYAIKQSDGTLTVNNGRQKWQLRPQKQEVALLPLLPDPARQGFDLRDEAARALSYPHQVVGSEVIAGRQASKMRISPPGGLEYYLWVDKETDLPIQLQTAMQNALQTTYTFVSFEANTQIDPGIFDYQLPPGFKVADSDPGQIVSTVEEAAEISGFIPLLPEESPSRILAFASRIVLDYGDTTIVEKVAQGVFEPAANSALGTAAGGPLEVWGESLRWRQDGIEIQVSGAQRAALAAQIAPGLALPEASRDLAGQARVKVAVDMDIVKADQQQADRGSSPWQLDPLQVSLTFVNLKVSPEGIVGEPQIGAASFKTAINNGVQAVVEVSAGPVSKVYLKRLVRQDETGIWSVVGYDPR
;
A
#
# COMPACT_ATOMS: atom_id res chain seq x y z
N MET A 1 -20.86 0.24 32.65
CA MET A 1 -19.62 -0.55 32.58
C MET A 1 -19.81 -1.74 33.48
N ASP A 2 -19.59 -2.93 32.94
CA ASP A 2 -19.94 -4.20 33.58
C ASP A 2 -18.96 -4.48 34.74
N ASN A 3 -19.45 -5.02 35.86
CA ASN A 3 -18.68 -5.15 37.11
C ASN A 3 -17.37 -5.95 36.91
N LYS A 4 -17.36 -6.86 35.92
CA LYS A 4 -16.22 -7.73 35.60
C LYS A 4 -15.03 -6.99 34.97
N GLU A 5 -15.30 -6.00 34.11
CA GLU A 5 -14.25 -5.22 33.44
C GLU A 5 -13.46 -4.37 34.44
N ASN A 6 -14.16 -3.82 35.44
CA ASN A 6 -13.55 -3.06 36.52
C ASN A 6 -12.67 -3.96 37.40
N ILE A 7 -13.16 -5.15 37.78
CA ILE A 7 -12.39 -6.10 38.60
C ILE A 7 -11.11 -6.54 37.87
N LEU A 8 -11.20 -6.84 36.57
CA LEU A 8 -10.03 -7.25 35.79
C LEU A 8 -9.04 -6.10 35.58
N SER A 9 -9.53 -4.88 35.37
CA SER A 9 -8.69 -3.69 35.20
C SER A 9 -7.92 -3.35 36.47
N GLU A 10 -8.58 -3.35 37.63
CA GLU A 10 -7.92 -3.13 38.92
C GLU A 10 -6.87 -4.23 39.22
N TYR A 11 -7.17 -5.49 38.87
CA TYR A 11 -6.25 -6.61 39.01
C TYR A 11 -4.98 -6.45 38.14
N ILE A 12 -5.13 -5.97 36.89
CA ILE A 12 -4.00 -5.66 36.01
C ILE A 12 -3.17 -4.50 36.56
N ASP A 13 -3.82 -3.44 37.04
CA ASP A 13 -3.14 -2.27 37.59
C ASP A 13 -2.34 -2.60 38.85
N ASP A 14 -2.84 -3.49 39.71
CA ASP A 14 -2.11 -3.97 40.88
C ASP A 14 -0.87 -4.78 40.48
N LEU A 15 -0.99 -5.69 39.50
CA LEU A 15 0.14 -6.46 38.98
C LEU A 15 1.20 -5.58 38.30
N ASN A 16 0.78 -4.54 37.58
CA ASN A 16 1.68 -3.57 36.98
C ASN A 16 2.41 -2.72 38.01
N ARG A 17 1.78 -2.46 39.16
CA ARG A 17 2.38 -1.76 40.31
C ARG A 17 3.18 -2.68 41.24
N GLU A 18 3.42 -3.94 40.84
CA GLU A 18 4.09 -4.99 41.62
C GLU A 18 3.44 -5.24 43.00
N LYS A 19 2.15 -4.95 43.13
CA LYS A 19 1.37 -5.21 44.32
C LYS A 19 0.63 -6.52 44.19
N LYS A 20 0.42 -7.20 45.32
CA LYS A 20 -0.46 -8.36 45.37
C LYS A 20 -1.90 -7.84 45.20
N PRO A 21 -2.66 -8.30 44.19
CA PRO A 21 -4.03 -7.84 44.01
C PRO A 21 -4.90 -8.21 45.22
N GLU A 22 -5.68 -7.25 45.71
CA GLU A 22 -6.57 -7.43 46.87
C GLU A 22 -7.96 -7.95 46.48
N ASN A 23 -8.34 -7.79 45.21
CA ASN A 23 -9.65 -8.17 44.69
C ASN A 23 -9.76 -9.68 44.46
N ASP A 24 -10.92 -10.26 44.78
CA ASP A 24 -11.20 -11.69 44.60
C ASP A 24 -11.51 -12.03 43.12
N CYS A 25 -10.47 -11.95 42.29
CA CYS A 25 -10.47 -12.30 40.86
C CYS A 25 -10.84 -13.80 40.63
N TYR A 26 -10.92 -14.58 41.71
CA TYR A 26 -11.23 -16.01 41.74
C TYR A 26 -12.64 -16.29 42.29
N GLY A 27 -13.54 -15.30 42.25
CA GLY A 27 -14.96 -15.48 42.54
C GLY A 27 -15.62 -16.56 41.66
N ALA A 28 -16.91 -16.85 41.90
CA ALA A 28 -17.66 -17.97 41.30
C ALA A 28 -17.84 -17.92 39.76
N ASP A 29 -17.18 -17.01 39.05
CA ASP A 29 -17.20 -16.88 37.60
C ASP A 29 -15.95 -17.54 36.97
N PRO A 30 -16.10 -18.68 36.26
CA PRO A 30 -15.01 -19.40 35.64
C PRO A 30 -14.30 -18.63 34.51
N GLU A 31 -15.01 -17.69 33.86
CA GLU A 31 -14.46 -16.91 32.75
C GLU A 31 -13.50 -15.85 33.26
N LEU A 32 -13.89 -15.13 34.32
CA LEU A 32 -13.05 -14.12 34.95
C LEU A 32 -11.77 -14.74 35.53
N ALA A 33 -11.87 -15.91 36.17
CA ALA A 33 -10.71 -16.62 36.71
C ALA A 33 -9.68 -16.97 35.63
N ARG A 34 -10.12 -17.42 34.45
CA ARG A 34 -9.23 -17.73 33.30
C ARG A 34 -8.53 -16.49 32.76
N LEU A 35 -9.21 -15.35 32.74
CA LEU A 35 -8.62 -14.07 32.33
C LEU A 35 -7.54 -13.62 33.33
N CYS A 36 -7.81 -13.70 34.63
CA CYS A 36 -6.84 -13.32 35.66
C CYS A 36 -5.60 -14.25 35.66
N GLU A 37 -5.76 -15.55 35.38
CA GLU A 37 -4.63 -16.48 35.18
C GLU A 37 -3.80 -16.14 33.95
N THR A 38 -4.45 -15.80 32.83
CA THR A 38 -3.79 -15.43 31.58
C THR A 38 -2.94 -14.18 31.76
N VAL A 39 -3.50 -13.14 32.40
CA VAL A 39 -2.80 -11.89 32.72
C VAL A 39 -1.56 -12.17 33.58
N LYS A 40 -1.68 -13.03 34.59
CA LYS A 40 -0.57 -13.41 35.46
C LYS A 40 0.52 -14.17 34.70
N ALA A 41 0.15 -15.10 33.82
CA ALA A 41 1.09 -15.85 32.99
C ALA A 41 1.89 -14.92 32.07
N VAL A 42 1.22 -13.97 31.41
CA VAL A 42 1.86 -12.97 30.55
C VAL A 42 2.84 -12.10 31.34
N LYS A 43 2.47 -11.63 32.55
CA LYS A 43 3.39 -10.82 33.39
C LYS A 43 4.63 -11.59 33.86
N THR A 44 4.53 -12.91 33.99
CA THR A 44 5.67 -13.76 34.41
C THR A 44 6.60 -14.17 33.27
N LEU A 45 6.26 -13.85 32.02
CA LEU A 45 7.17 -14.05 30.89
C LEU A 45 8.39 -13.13 31.05
N LYS A 46 9.57 -13.72 31.25
CA LYS A 46 10.82 -12.97 31.24
C LYS A 46 11.05 -12.40 29.84
N GLU A 47 11.43 -11.13 29.77
CA GLU A 47 11.96 -10.56 28.52
C GLU A 47 13.15 -11.41 28.05
N PRO A 48 13.22 -11.73 26.74
CA PRO A 48 14.32 -12.52 26.21
C PRO A 48 15.63 -11.74 26.41
N ALA A 49 16.57 -12.36 27.11
CA ALA A 49 17.90 -11.78 27.27
C ALA A 49 18.54 -11.64 25.88
N LEU A 50 18.95 -10.41 25.55
CA LEU A 50 19.72 -10.12 24.35
C LEU A 50 21.00 -10.98 24.33
N PRO A 51 21.36 -11.60 23.20
CA PRO A 51 22.56 -12.41 23.11
C PRO A 51 23.81 -11.57 23.39
N GLU A 52 24.80 -12.18 24.04
CA GLU A 52 26.05 -11.53 24.42
C GLU A 52 26.76 -10.84 23.23
N GLU A 53 27.48 -9.77 23.54
CA GLU A 53 28.27 -9.02 22.57
C GLU A 53 29.21 -9.95 21.77
N GLY A 54 29.17 -9.84 20.44
CA GLY A 54 29.91 -10.70 19.52
C GLY A 54 29.23 -12.02 19.13
N TYR A 55 28.01 -12.32 19.61
CA TYR A 55 27.24 -13.50 19.18
C TYR A 55 27.05 -13.55 17.66
N ALA A 56 26.69 -12.43 17.03
CA ALA A 56 26.53 -12.34 15.58
C ALA A 56 27.82 -12.69 14.82
N HIS A 57 28.98 -12.27 15.34
CA HIS A 57 30.27 -12.55 14.73
C HIS A 57 30.67 -14.04 14.89
N ARG A 58 30.41 -14.63 16.06
CA ARG A 58 30.63 -16.06 16.31
C ARG A 58 29.71 -16.94 15.46
N LEU A 59 28.45 -16.54 15.31
CA LEU A 59 27.49 -17.22 14.46
C LEU A 59 27.92 -17.15 12.98
N ALA A 60 28.31 -15.97 12.50
CA ALA A 60 28.80 -15.79 11.13
C ALA A 60 30.07 -16.61 10.86
N GLN A 61 31.02 -16.66 11.80
CA GLN A 61 32.21 -17.52 11.68
C GLN A 61 31.86 -19.00 11.65
N LYS A 62 30.92 -19.45 12.51
CA LYS A 62 30.53 -20.85 12.58
C LYS A 62 29.81 -21.31 11.31
N VAL A 63 28.92 -20.48 10.78
CA VAL A 63 28.22 -20.71 9.50
C VAL A 63 29.22 -20.73 8.34
N ALA A 64 30.17 -19.81 8.30
CA ALA A 64 31.21 -19.79 7.27
C ALA A 64 32.13 -21.03 7.32
N LEU A 65 32.44 -21.53 8.52
CA LEU A 65 33.19 -22.76 8.73
C LEU A 65 32.42 -24.01 8.29
N GLU A 66 31.12 -24.09 8.61
CA GLU A 66 30.26 -25.20 8.20
C GLU A 66 30.06 -25.23 6.68
N MET A 67 29.92 -24.06 6.03
CA MET A 67 29.84 -23.96 4.56
C MET A 67 31.16 -24.33 3.85
N ALA A 68 32.31 -24.00 4.46
CA ALA A 68 33.61 -24.39 3.92
C ALA A 68 33.91 -25.90 4.09
N GLN A 69 33.34 -26.53 5.12
CA GLN A 69 33.45 -27.96 5.37
C GLN A 69 32.52 -28.77 4.46
N SER A 70 31.27 -28.32 4.25
CA SER A 70 30.33 -28.97 3.32
C SER A 70 30.84 -28.95 1.87
N SER A 71 31.49 -27.86 1.46
CA SER A 71 32.12 -27.73 0.13
C SER A 71 33.34 -28.65 -0.07
N ARG A 72 33.97 -29.12 1.02
CA ARG A 72 35.13 -30.03 0.99
C ARG A 72 34.73 -31.50 1.01
N GLU A 73 33.58 -31.84 1.59
CA GLU A 73 33.03 -33.21 1.55
C GLU A 73 32.45 -33.55 0.18
N GLU A 74 31.84 -32.61 -0.54
CA GLU A 74 31.34 -32.83 -1.92
C GLU A 74 32.45 -33.07 -2.96
N LEU A 75 33.68 -32.62 -2.69
CA LEU A 75 34.84 -32.86 -3.56
C LEU A 75 35.54 -34.21 -3.30
N ASN A 76 35.18 -34.94 -2.23
CA ASN A 76 35.84 -36.19 -1.84
C ASN A 76 35.01 -37.46 -2.12
N GLU A 77 33.74 -37.33 -2.53
CA GLU A 77 32.86 -38.47 -2.87
C GLU A 77 32.81 -38.86 -4.36
N LYS A 78 33.53 -38.16 -5.25
CA LYS A 78 33.70 -38.60 -6.67
C LYS A 78 35.11 -39.08 -6.94
N GLY A 79 35.37 -40.32 -6.53
CA GLY A 79 36.62 -41.04 -6.78
C GLY A 79 36.86 -41.40 -8.25
N ALA A 80 38.08 -41.07 -8.70
CA ALA A 80 38.98 -41.87 -9.55
C ALA A 80 38.56 -42.23 -11.00
N VAL A 81 39.18 -41.56 -11.98
CA VAL A 81 39.62 -42.21 -13.23
C VAL A 81 41.08 -41.85 -13.55
N ARG A 82 41.86 -42.92 -13.69
CA ARG A 82 43.28 -43.11 -14.01
C ARG A 82 43.95 -42.12 -14.98
N LEU A 83 45.18 -41.76 -14.59
CA LEU A 83 46.25 -41.26 -15.46
C LEU A 83 46.53 -42.19 -16.65
N ASN A 84 46.83 -41.59 -17.81
CA ASN A 84 47.77 -42.19 -18.75
C ASN A 84 48.71 -41.16 -19.38
N LYS A 85 49.99 -41.52 -19.33
CA LYS A 85 51.18 -40.74 -19.65
C LYS A 85 51.60 -41.05 -21.08
N ARG A 86 51.85 -40.06 -21.94
CA ARG A 86 52.70 -40.24 -23.13
C ARG A 86 53.36 -38.94 -23.61
N ASN A 87 54.70 -38.99 -23.62
CA ASN A 87 55.64 -38.01 -24.16
C ASN A 87 55.63 -37.97 -25.69
N ARG A 88 55.98 -36.79 -26.27
CA ARG A 88 56.99 -36.54 -27.36
C ARG A 88 56.74 -35.15 -27.96
N THR A 89 57.54 -34.12 -27.65
CA THR A 89 58.79 -33.65 -28.31
C THR A 89 58.63 -32.97 -29.69
N ALA A 90 59.32 -31.82 -29.81
CA ALA A 90 59.73 -31.04 -31.01
C ALA A 90 58.68 -30.04 -31.54
N ARG A 91 58.99 -28.79 -31.95
CA ARG A 91 60.26 -28.13 -32.29
C ARG A 91 60.04 -26.59 -32.32
N ARG A 92 61.05 -25.85 -31.84
CA ARG A 92 61.46 -24.44 -32.10
C ARG A 92 61.17 -23.98 -33.55
N LYS A 93 60.90 -22.71 -33.95
CA LYS A 93 61.32 -21.31 -33.60
C LYS A 93 60.68 -20.38 -34.72
N PRO A 94 60.96 -19.07 -34.90
CA PRO A 94 60.76 -17.88 -34.05
C PRO A 94 60.15 -16.65 -34.82
N VAL A 95 59.48 -15.69 -34.18
CA VAL A 95 59.49 -14.27 -34.64
C VAL A 95 59.47 -13.34 -33.41
N ARG A 96 60.16 -12.21 -33.55
CA ARG A 96 60.66 -11.24 -32.57
C ARG A 96 59.70 -10.02 -32.43
N PRO A 97 59.99 -9.03 -31.56
CA PRO A 97 59.11 -8.62 -30.46
C PRO A 97 58.32 -7.32 -30.73
N GLY A 98 57.14 -7.21 -30.12
CA GLY A 98 56.35 -5.99 -30.04
C GLY A 98 55.92 -5.71 -28.60
N TRP A 99 56.20 -4.50 -28.16
CA TRP A 99 55.94 -3.84 -26.88
C TRP A 99 54.91 -4.44 -25.90
N LEU A 100 55.35 -4.52 -24.63
CA LEU A 100 54.50 -4.50 -23.44
C LEU A 100 54.17 -3.05 -23.06
N LEU A 101 52.87 -2.73 -22.97
CA LEU A 101 52.33 -1.71 -22.08
C LEU A 101 51.04 -2.28 -21.42
N PRO A 102 50.82 -2.04 -20.12
CA PRO A 102 49.83 -2.76 -19.32
C PRO A 102 48.39 -2.27 -19.56
N ALA A 103 47.46 -3.23 -19.56
CA ALA A 103 46.03 -3.00 -19.52
C ALA A 103 45.63 -2.36 -18.19
N ALA A 104 45.35 -1.06 -18.23
CA ALA A 104 44.67 -0.34 -17.18
C ALA A 104 43.92 0.85 -17.79
N THR A 105 42.84 0.57 -18.53
CA THR A 105 41.76 1.54 -18.87
C THR A 105 40.68 0.84 -19.71
N ALA A 106 39.81 0.07 -19.06
CA ALA A 106 38.56 -0.38 -19.67
C ALA A 106 37.43 -0.56 -18.64
N LEU A 107 37.37 0.35 -17.66
CA LEU A 107 36.24 0.54 -16.75
C LEU A 107 36.04 2.05 -16.52
N ALA A 108 35.82 2.79 -17.62
CA ALA A 108 35.47 4.22 -17.56
C ALA A 108 34.71 4.70 -18.82
N ALA A 109 34.10 3.79 -19.59
CA ALA A 109 33.45 4.13 -20.87
C ALA A 109 31.94 3.90 -20.90
N CYS A 110 31.33 3.39 -19.82
CA CYS A 110 29.85 3.32 -19.69
C CYS A 110 29.25 4.45 -18.84
N VAL A 111 30.08 5.24 -18.12
CA VAL A 111 29.61 6.35 -17.26
C VAL A 111 29.61 7.71 -17.98
N LEU A 112 30.24 7.84 -19.15
CA LEU A 112 30.45 9.14 -19.80
C LEU A 112 29.46 9.50 -20.92
N ILE A 113 28.54 8.61 -21.29
CA ILE A 113 27.52 8.93 -22.32
C ILE A 113 26.27 9.59 -21.71
N PHE A 114 26.01 9.43 -20.40
CA PHE A 114 24.92 10.12 -19.70
C PHE A 114 25.28 11.56 -19.25
N ALA A 115 26.57 11.82 -18.99
CA ALA A 115 27.03 13.11 -18.47
C ALA A 115 27.00 14.27 -19.50
N MET A 116 26.91 13.97 -20.80
CA MET A 116 27.00 15.00 -21.86
C MET A 116 25.65 15.59 -22.30
N PHE A 117 24.51 15.08 -21.82
CA PHE A 117 23.19 15.69 -22.07
C PHE A 117 22.59 16.42 -20.85
N VAL A 118 23.14 16.28 -19.64
CA VAL A 118 22.59 16.93 -18.43
C VAL A 118 23.43 18.12 -17.95
N SER A 119 24.63 18.30 -18.48
CA SER A 119 25.56 19.36 -18.04
C SER A 119 25.42 20.65 -18.85
N ARG A 120 24.24 21.29 -18.84
CA ARG A 120 24.12 22.73 -19.19
C ARG A 120 23.93 23.53 -17.91
N PRO A 121 24.90 24.34 -17.49
CA PRO A 121 24.74 25.20 -16.32
C PRO A 121 23.97 26.46 -16.72
N GLY A 122 22.88 26.73 -16.01
CA GLY A 122 22.25 28.05 -15.96
C GLY A 122 20.92 28.18 -16.71
N ILE A 123 19.94 28.69 -15.96
CA ILE A 123 18.60 29.14 -16.39
C ILE A 123 17.60 27.99 -16.53
N PHE A 124 17.09 27.48 -15.41
CA PHE A 124 15.67 27.23 -15.10
C PHE A 124 15.66 26.67 -13.67
N HIS A 125 14.90 27.26 -12.75
CA HIS A 125 14.54 26.55 -11.53
C HIS A 125 13.62 25.41 -11.96
N THR A 126 14.19 24.26 -12.32
CA THR A 126 13.38 23.07 -12.56
C THR A 126 12.69 22.75 -11.25
N ASP A 127 11.37 22.75 -11.27
CA ASP A 127 10.56 22.28 -10.16
C ASP A 127 11.06 20.87 -9.77
N VAL A 128 11.53 20.73 -8.53
CA VAL A 128 12.09 19.47 -8.02
C VAL A 128 11.05 18.35 -8.05
N ALA A 129 9.76 18.66 -7.83
CA ALA A 129 8.69 17.68 -7.91
C ALA A 129 8.50 17.19 -9.36
N LEU A 130 8.58 18.11 -10.33
CA LEU A 130 8.51 17.76 -11.75
C LEU A 130 9.72 16.92 -12.20
N ALA A 131 10.93 17.33 -11.82
CA ALA A 131 12.15 16.58 -12.12
C ALA A 131 12.09 15.16 -11.53
N MET A 132 11.60 15.06 -10.29
CA MET A 132 11.39 13.78 -9.62
C MET A 132 10.39 12.89 -10.36
N GLN A 133 9.24 13.43 -10.79
CA GLN A 133 8.27 12.65 -11.55
C GLN A 133 8.82 12.18 -12.90
N GLN A 134 9.64 13.00 -13.56
CA GLN A 134 10.33 12.61 -14.79
C GLN A 134 11.38 11.52 -14.56
N ALA A 135 12.19 11.64 -13.51
CA ALA A 135 13.23 10.67 -13.16
C ALA A 135 12.62 9.30 -12.79
N VAL A 136 11.57 9.31 -11.98
CA VAL A 136 10.82 8.09 -11.64
C VAL A 136 10.18 7.47 -12.88
N GLY A 137 9.67 8.27 -13.81
CA GLY A 137 9.13 7.79 -15.09
C GLY A 137 10.17 7.14 -16.01
N GLN A 138 11.46 7.46 -15.83
CA GLN A 138 12.58 6.86 -16.57
C GLN A 138 13.17 5.63 -15.88
N LEU A 139 12.69 5.27 -14.70
CA LEU A 139 13.19 4.14 -13.94
C LEU A 139 12.70 2.82 -14.57
N SER A 140 13.64 2.07 -15.16
CA SER A 140 13.39 0.79 -15.82
C SER A 140 13.63 -0.41 -14.91
N SER A 141 14.63 -0.29 -14.04
CA SER A 141 14.94 -1.25 -12.99
C SER A 141 15.52 -0.54 -11.77
N TYR A 142 15.46 -1.17 -10.60
CA TYR A 142 16.24 -0.74 -9.44
C TYR A 142 16.44 -1.89 -8.44
N HIS A 143 17.51 -1.77 -7.66
CA HIS A 143 17.75 -2.55 -6.45
C HIS A 143 17.97 -1.59 -5.29
N GLY A 144 17.38 -1.89 -4.13
CA GLY A 144 17.57 -1.06 -2.95
C GLY A 144 17.16 -1.72 -1.66
N VAL A 145 17.65 -1.17 -0.55
CA VAL A 145 17.27 -1.57 0.80
C VAL A 145 16.52 -0.41 1.44
N LEU A 146 15.24 -0.64 1.76
CA LEU A 146 14.35 0.33 2.37
C LEU A 146 14.20 0.01 3.86
N GLU A 147 14.54 0.98 4.71
CA GLU A 147 14.31 0.94 6.14
C GLU A 147 13.11 1.80 6.52
N MET A 148 12.23 1.25 7.35
CA MET A 148 11.08 1.95 7.92
C MET A 148 11.30 2.07 9.41
N ARG A 149 11.48 3.30 9.89
CA ARG A 149 11.67 3.63 11.30
C ARG A 149 10.53 4.51 11.76
N SER A 150 10.01 4.26 12.94
CA SER A 150 9.00 5.12 13.54
C SER A 150 9.54 5.73 14.82
N HIS A 151 9.08 6.93 15.13
CA HIS A 151 9.28 7.53 16.43
C HIS A 151 8.01 8.16 16.97
N ASN A 152 7.99 8.37 18.29
CA ASN A 152 6.90 9.03 18.98
C ASN A 152 7.25 10.46 19.41
N GLU A 153 6.27 11.18 19.95
CA GLU A 153 6.45 12.55 20.47
C GLU A 153 7.50 12.66 21.60
N ALA A 154 7.76 11.56 22.33
CA ALA A 154 8.81 11.51 23.33
C ALA A 154 10.22 11.32 22.74
N GLY A 155 10.33 11.22 21.41
CA GLY A 155 11.59 11.03 20.69
C GLY A 155 12.12 9.59 20.74
N GLN A 156 11.33 8.63 21.22
CA GLN A 156 11.70 7.22 21.18
C GLN A 156 11.57 6.72 19.74
N GLU A 157 12.60 6.07 19.22
CA GLU A 157 12.66 5.58 17.84
C GLU A 157 12.87 4.06 17.82
N TRP A 158 12.21 3.37 16.90
CA TRP A 158 12.40 1.94 16.66
C TRP A 158 12.33 1.61 15.17
N LEU A 159 13.04 0.54 14.79
CA LEU A 159 12.93 -0.03 13.46
C LEU A 159 11.62 -0.81 13.36
N VAL A 160 10.75 -0.42 12.44
CA VAL A 160 9.50 -1.15 12.16
C VAL A 160 9.80 -2.36 11.29
N ARG A 161 10.50 -2.16 10.18
CA ARG A 161 10.91 -3.23 9.26
C ARG A 161 11.96 -2.71 8.28
N GLN A 162 12.74 -3.65 7.75
CA GLN A 162 13.69 -3.44 6.67
C GLN A 162 13.36 -4.43 5.55
N VAL A 163 13.39 -3.96 4.31
CA VAL A 163 13.17 -4.79 3.12
C VAL A 163 14.24 -4.54 2.07
N GLU A 164 14.61 -5.59 1.36
CA GLU A 164 15.41 -5.52 0.16
C GLU A 164 14.49 -5.71 -1.05
N LEU A 165 14.63 -4.83 -2.04
CA LEU A 165 13.71 -4.65 -3.16
C LEU A 165 14.47 -4.78 -4.46
N TRP A 166 13.96 -5.60 -5.37
CA TRP A 166 14.40 -5.66 -6.77
C TRP A 166 13.18 -5.39 -7.64
N SER A 167 13.33 -4.53 -8.65
CA SER A 167 12.26 -4.21 -9.59
C SER A 167 12.83 -4.14 -11.00
N GLU A 168 12.18 -4.78 -11.96
CA GLU A 168 12.53 -4.71 -13.39
C GLU A 168 11.27 -4.82 -14.23
N GLY A 169 10.84 -3.70 -14.83
CA GLY A 169 9.54 -3.62 -15.50
C GLY A 169 8.41 -4.05 -14.56
N ASP A 170 7.67 -5.09 -14.94
CA ASP A 170 6.59 -5.64 -14.11
C ASP A 170 7.01 -6.67 -13.05
N LYS A 171 8.27 -7.12 -13.12
CA LYS A 171 8.82 -8.08 -12.18
C LYS A 171 9.31 -7.37 -10.93
N TYR A 172 9.15 -8.03 -9.79
CA TYR A 172 9.77 -7.56 -8.56
C TYR A 172 10.03 -8.71 -7.60
N ALA A 173 10.98 -8.49 -6.69
CA ALA A 173 11.23 -9.34 -5.54
C ALA A 173 11.33 -8.47 -4.29
N ILE A 174 10.76 -8.94 -3.18
CA ILE A 174 10.77 -8.26 -1.88
C ILE A 174 11.22 -9.26 -0.83
N LYS A 175 12.41 -9.05 -0.28
CA LYS A 175 12.95 -9.86 0.81
C LYS A 175 12.81 -9.13 2.14
N GLN A 176 12.27 -9.82 3.12
CA GLN A 176 12.11 -9.31 4.48
C GLN A 176 13.26 -9.76 5.37
N SER A 177 13.41 -9.13 6.54
CA SER A 177 14.45 -9.46 7.53
C SER A 177 14.32 -10.87 8.09
N ASP A 178 13.10 -11.43 8.15
CA ASP A 178 12.88 -12.82 8.52
C ASP A 178 13.24 -13.81 7.39
N GLY A 179 13.64 -13.33 6.22
CA GLY A 179 13.95 -14.18 5.06
C GLY A 179 12.74 -14.56 4.22
N THR A 180 11.53 -14.10 4.55
CA THR A 180 10.36 -14.20 3.66
C THR A 180 10.68 -13.47 2.36
N LEU A 181 10.52 -14.16 1.23
CA LEU A 181 10.79 -13.62 -0.10
C LEU A 181 9.53 -13.71 -0.95
N THR A 182 8.94 -12.56 -1.29
CA THR A 182 7.85 -12.47 -2.26
C THR A 182 8.43 -12.16 -3.62
N VAL A 183 8.09 -12.94 -4.65
CA VAL A 183 8.56 -12.73 -6.03
C VAL A 183 7.37 -12.70 -6.97
N ASN A 184 7.38 -11.75 -7.89
CA ASN A 184 6.50 -11.67 -9.04
C ASN A 184 7.39 -11.63 -10.29
N ASN A 185 7.25 -12.62 -11.17
CA ASN A 185 8.02 -12.70 -12.42
C ASN A 185 7.21 -12.27 -13.66
N GLY A 186 6.04 -11.67 -13.46
CA GLY A 186 5.09 -11.27 -14.50
C GLY A 186 4.13 -12.38 -14.94
N ARG A 187 4.45 -13.66 -14.67
CA ARG A 187 3.59 -14.82 -15.01
C ARG A 187 3.04 -15.55 -13.79
N GLN A 188 3.76 -15.51 -12.69
CA GLN A 188 3.39 -16.14 -11.43
C GLN A 188 3.90 -15.27 -10.29
N LYS A 189 3.16 -15.29 -9.19
CA LYS A 189 3.56 -14.65 -7.95
C LYS A 189 3.57 -15.69 -6.84
N TRP A 190 4.62 -15.68 -6.03
CA TRP A 190 4.75 -16.60 -4.91
C TRP A 190 5.48 -15.94 -3.74
N GLN A 191 5.36 -16.57 -2.58
CA GLN A 191 6.03 -16.16 -1.36
C GLN A 191 6.69 -17.38 -0.71
N LEU A 192 8.02 -17.34 -0.64
CA LEU A 192 8.82 -18.28 0.14
C LEU A 192 8.73 -17.90 1.62
N ARG A 193 8.40 -18.87 2.47
CA ARG A 193 8.24 -18.74 3.93
C ARG A 193 9.16 -19.72 4.64
N PRO A 194 10.44 -19.39 4.86
CA PRO A 194 11.43 -20.32 5.39
C PRO A 194 11.04 -20.92 6.76
N GLN A 195 10.39 -20.13 7.63
CA GLN A 195 9.96 -20.55 8.97
C GLN A 195 8.96 -21.71 8.94
N LYS A 196 8.17 -21.79 7.87
CA LYS A 196 7.15 -22.83 7.67
C LYS A 196 7.59 -23.91 6.69
N GLN A 197 8.74 -23.73 6.03
CA GLN A 197 9.15 -24.56 4.89
C GLN A 197 8.04 -24.63 3.83
N GLU A 198 7.47 -23.47 3.49
CA GLU A 198 6.33 -23.36 2.56
C GLU A 198 6.62 -22.36 1.44
N VAL A 199 6.08 -22.64 0.26
CA VAL A 199 5.96 -21.68 -0.86
C VAL A 199 4.47 -21.45 -1.09
N ALA A 200 3.99 -20.25 -0.77
CA ALA A 200 2.62 -19.86 -1.03
C ALA A 200 2.48 -19.30 -2.44
N LEU A 201 1.59 -19.85 -3.26
CA LEU A 201 1.23 -19.28 -4.55
C LEU A 201 0.20 -18.17 -4.33
N LEU A 202 0.42 -17.01 -4.96
CA LEU A 202 -0.38 -15.81 -4.75
C LEU A 202 -1.02 -15.35 -6.06
N PRO A 203 -2.20 -14.71 -6.00
CA PRO A 203 -2.78 -14.04 -7.15
C PRO A 203 -1.85 -12.97 -7.72
N LEU A 204 -1.71 -12.97 -9.05
CA LEU A 204 -0.98 -11.93 -9.77
C LEU A 204 -1.71 -10.58 -9.73
N LEU A 205 -3.04 -10.59 -9.84
CA LEU A 205 -3.87 -9.40 -9.87
C LEU A 205 -5.17 -9.57 -9.05
N PRO A 206 -5.66 -8.48 -8.42
CA PRO A 206 -4.94 -7.22 -8.18
C PRO A 206 -3.72 -7.46 -7.27
N ASP A 207 -2.66 -6.65 -7.42
CA ASP A 207 -1.40 -6.83 -6.69
C ASP A 207 -1.25 -5.86 -5.51
N PRO A 208 -1.68 -6.23 -4.29
CA PRO A 208 -1.55 -5.35 -3.12
C PRO A 208 -0.09 -5.21 -2.67
N ALA A 209 0.85 -6.06 -3.12
CA ALA A 209 2.24 -5.95 -2.69
C ALA A 209 2.96 -4.75 -3.35
N ARG A 210 2.35 -4.13 -4.36
CA ARG A 210 2.74 -2.81 -4.88
C ARG A 210 2.17 -1.64 -4.07
N GLN A 211 1.24 -1.87 -3.14
CA GLN A 211 0.66 -0.82 -2.31
C GLN A 211 1.61 -0.48 -1.13
N GLY A 212 2.19 0.72 -1.13
CA GLY A 212 3.18 1.17 -0.14
C GLY A 212 3.88 2.48 -0.54
N PHE A 213 5.11 2.71 -0.04
CA PHE A 213 6.02 3.75 -0.56
C PHE A 213 6.46 3.36 -1.98
N ASP A 214 5.54 3.54 -2.93
CA ASP A 214 5.80 3.41 -4.36
C ASP A 214 6.30 4.77 -4.88
N LEU A 215 7.45 4.74 -5.56
CA LEU A 215 8.10 5.96 -6.03
C LEU A 215 7.26 6.73 -7.04
N ARG A 216 6.45 6.03 -7.86
CA ARG A 216 5.59 6.63 -8.88
C ARG A 216 4.42 7.35 -8.23
N ASP A 217 3.79 6.69 -7.26
CA ASP A 217 2.67 7.25 -6.52
C ASP A 217 3.08 8.48 -5.71
N GLU A 218 4.23 8.42 -5.03
CA GLU A 218 4.73 9.56 -4.26
C GLU A 218 5.17 10.73 -5.15
N ALA A 219 5.78 10.45 -6.29
CA ALA A 219 6.14 11.50 -7.23
C ALA A 219 4.90 12.20 -7.80
N ALA A 220 3.87 11.43 -8.16
CA ALA A 220 2.60 11.99 -8.62
C ALA A 220 1.91 12.84 -7.53
N ARG A 221 1.86 12.35 -6.28
CA ARG A 221 1.32 13.10 -5.14
C ARG A 221 2.07 14.41 -4.91
N ALA A 222 3.39 14.35 -4.87
CA ALA A 222 4.24 15.51 -4.64
C ALA A 222 4.03 16.61 -5.68
N LEU A 223 3.85 16.24 -6.96
CA LEU A 223 3.53 17.21 -8.01
C LEU A 223 2.11 17.77 -7.86
N SER A 224 1.15 16.95 -7.42
CA SER A 224 -0.26 17.35 -7.29
C SER A 224 -0.55 18.32 -6.15
N TYR A 225 0.27 18.32 -5.10
CA TYR A 225 0.08 19.15 -3.90
C TYR A 225 1.02 20.36 -3.89
N PRO A 226 0.64 21.45 -3.18
CA PRO A 226 1.57 22.54 -2.89
C PRO A 226 2.84 22.00 -2.23
N HIS A 227 3.98 22.36 -2.80
CA HIS A 227 5.27 21.90 -2.34
C HIS A 227 6.32 23.01 -2.39
N GLN A 228 7.35 22.89 -1.55
CA GLN A 228 8.45 23.84 -1.48
C GLN A 228 9.74 23.14 -1.07
N VAL A 229 10.85 23.47 -1.72
CA VAL A 229 12.19 23.09 -1.25
C VAL A 229 12.55 23.95 -0.03
N VAL A 230 12.73 23.32 1.13
CA VAL A 230 12.98 24.00 2.41
C VAL A 230 14.41 23.80 2.92
N GLY A 231 15.23 22.97 2.27
CA GLY A 231 16.61 22.78 2.66
C GLY A 231 17.36 21.75 1.83
N SER A 232 18.57 21.43 2.28
CA SER A 232 19.41 20.38 1.75
C SER A 232 20.01 19.59 2.90
N GLU A 233 19.98 18.27 2.81
CA GLU A 233 20.46 17.36 3.86
C GLU A 233 21.20 16.18 3.23
N VAL A 234 22.03 15.48 4.01
CA VAL A 234 22.71 14.25 3.56
C VAL A 234 21.94 13.06 4.08
N ILE A 235 21.38 12.26 3.17
CA ILE A 235 20.61 11.05 3.49
C ILE A 235 21.34 9.85 2.90
N ALA A 236 21.69 8.87 3.75
CA ALA A 236 22.42 7.67 3.36
C ALA A 236 23.67 7.96 2.49
N GLY A 237 24.39 9.05 2.82
CA GLY A 237 25.60 9.48 2.10
C GLY A 237 25.35 10.28 0.80
N ARG A 238 24.10 10.55 0.43
CA ARG A 238 23.71 11.29 -0.78
C ARG A 238 23.22 12.70 -0.44
N GLN A 239 23.58 13.68 -1.25
CA GLN A 239 23.08 15.05 -1.09
C GLN A 239 21.66 15.15 -1.62
N ALA A 240 20.70 15.52 -0.77
CA ALA A 240 19.29 15.59 -1.14
C ALA A 240 18.68 16.96 -0.87
N SER A 241 17.75 17.36 -1.73
CA SER A 241 16.85 18.49 -1.51
C SER A 241 15.71 18.04 -0.61
N LYS A 242 15.53 18.72 0.52
CA LYS A 242 14.39 18.50 1.43
C LYS A 242 13.20 19.29 0.93
N MET A 243 12.17 18.59 0.52
CA MET A 243 10.92 19.15 0.03
C MET A 243 9.83 18.97 1.07
N ARG A 244 9.15 20.07 1.38
CA ARG A 244 7.94 20.10 2.20
C ARG A 244 6.73 20.01 1.29
N ILE A 245 5.81 19.11 1.59
CA ILE A 245 4.56 18.90 0.85
C ILE A 245 3.39 19.20 1.78
N SER A 246 2.42 19.97 1.28
CA SER A 246 1.29 20.50 2.05
C SER A 246 -0.05 20.04 1.44
N PRO A 247 -0.55 18.83 1.78
CA PRO A 247 -1.85 18.38 1.32
C PRO A 247 -2.99 19.32 1.75
N PRO A 248 -4.03 19.55 0.94
CA PRO A 248 -5.15 20.39 1.32
C PRO A 248 -5.83 19.90 2.61
N GLY A 249 -5.78 20.69 3.68
CA GLY A 249 -6.33 20.33 4.98
C GLY A 249 -5.57 19.28 5.78
N GLY A 250 -4.54 18.68 5.18
CA GLY A 250 -3.69 17.69 5.84
C GLY A 250 -2.55 18.35 6.60
N LEU A 251 -1.82 17.50 7.31
CA LEU A 251 -0.53 17.89 7.90
C LEU A 251 0.57 17.80 6.86
N GLU A 252 1.57 18.67 7.00
CA GLU A 252 2.74 18.68 6.14
C GLU A 252 3.57 17.39 6.34
N TYR A 253 4.18 16.95 5.26
CA TYR A 253 5.14 15.84 5.27
C TYR A 253 6.35 16.18 4.39
N TYR A 254 7.40 15.38 4.49
CA TYR A 254 8.67 15.70 3.84
C TYR A 254 9.16 14.57 2.93
N LEU A 255 9.65 14.95 1.75
CA LEU A 255 10.37 14.09 0.83
C LEU A 255 11.79 14.61 0.66
N TRP A 256 12.76 13.70 0.60
CA TRP A 256 14.14 14.01 0.24
C TRP A 256 14.41 13.46 -1.14
N VAL A 257 14.75 14.36 -2.05
CA VAL A 257 15.02 14.06 -3.46
C VAL A 257 16.52 14.18 -3.70
N ASP A 258 17.14 13.10 -4.14
CA ASP A 258 18.57 13.06 -4.42
C ASP A 258 18.94 14.05 -5.53
N LYS A 259 19.96 14.88 -5.30
CA LYS A 259 20.35 15.95 -6.23
C LYS A 259 21.06 15.47 -7.49
N GLU A 260 21.57 14.24 -7.48
CA GLU A 260 22.27 13.67 -8.64
C GLU A 260 21.31 12.96 -9.60
N THR A 261 20.28 12.30 -9.06
CA THR A 261 19.37 11.44 -9.83
C THR A 261 17.93 11.96 -9.91
N ASP A 262 17.59 12.98 -9.13
CA ASP A 262 16.22 13.47 -8.93
C ASP A 262 15.26 12.42 -8.36
N LEU A 263 15.74 11.27 -7.88
CA LEU A 263 14.89 10.22 -7.32
C LEU A 263 14.58 10.47 -5.83
N PRO A 264 13.37 10.13 -5.35
CA PRO A 264 13.05 10.21 -3.93
C PRO A 264 13.77 9.10 -3.17
N ILE A 265 14.54 9.48 -2.15
CA ILE A 265 15.34 8.54 -1.34
C ILE A 265 14.88 8.44 0.12
N GLN A 266 14.05 9.38 0.58
CA GLN A 266 13.41 9.29 1.89
C GLN A 266 12.05 9.99 1.90
N LEU A 267 11.12 9.39 2.64
CA LEU A 267 9.82 9.96 3.00
C LEU A 267 9.69 9.99 4.51
N GLN A 268 9.30 11.14 5.05
CA GLN A 268 8.86 11.28 6.43
C GLN A 268 7.40 11.68 6.43
N THR A 269 6.53 10.85 7.02
CA THR A 269 5.10 11.13 7.14
C THR A 269 4.85 12.32 8.06
N ALA A 270 3.64 12.87 8.05
CA ALA A 270 3.21 13.74 9.15
C ALA A 270 3.18 12.96 10.48
N MET A 271 3.37 13.66 11.60
CA MET A 271 3.11 13.11 12.94
C MET A 271 1.60 12.99 13.13
N GLN A 272 1.10 11.77 13.28
CA GLN A 272 -0.31 11.49 13.53
C GLN A 272 -0.44 10.57 14.74
N ASN A 273 -1.32 10.92 15.69
CA ASN A 273 -1.51 10.15 16.94
C ASN A 273 -0.18 9.86 17.67
N ALA A 274 0.67 10.88 17.78
CA ALA A 274 2.01 10.80 18.36
C ALA A 274 2.95 9.77 17.69
N LEU A 275 2.73 9.44 16.42
CA LEU A 275 3.56 8.54 15.63
C LEU A 275 3.95 9.21 14.30
N GLN A 276 5.25 9.18 13.99
CA GLN A 276 5.79 9.59 12.70
C GLN A 276 6.68 8.48 12.15
N THR A 277 6.54 8.18 10.86
CA THR A 277 7.31 7.11 10.20
C THR A 277 8.20 7.71 9.11
N THR A 278 9.45 7.25 9.07
CA THR A 278 10.44 7.60 8.07
C THR A 278 10.80 6.35 7.26
N TYR A 279 10.62 6.43 5.95
CA TYR A 279 11.02 5.44 4.95
C TYR A 279 12.32 5.93 4.32
N THR A 280 13.41 5.19 4.43
CA THR A 280 14.73 5.60 3.92
C THR A 280 15.34 4.51 3.07
N PHE A 281 15.70 4.83 1.83
CA PHE A 281 16.59 3.97 1.07
C PHE A 281 18.02 4.13 1.59
N VAL A 282 18.47 3.14 2.37
CA VAL A 282 19.84 3.09 2.89
C VAL A 282 20.84 2.59 1.84
N SER A 283 20.34 1.89 0.82
CA SER A 283 21.03 1.67 -0.46
C SER A 283 20.02 1.77 -1.60
N PHE A 284 20.45 2.31 -2.74
CA PHE A 284 19.60 2.42 -3.93
C PHE A 284 20.42 2.56 -5.20
N GLU A 285 20.24 1.62 -6.12
CA GLU A 285 20.85 1.59 -7.44
C GLU A 285 19.76 1.68 -8.51
N ALA A 286 19.70 2.81 -9.21
CA ALA A 286 18.77 3.02 -10.31
C ALA A 286 19.29 2.38 -11.60
N ASN A 287 18.39 1.83 -12.42
CA ASN A 287 18.66 1.28 -13.74
C ASN A 287 19.84 0.27 -13.74
N THR A 288 19.95 -0.50 -12.66
CA THR A 288 21.00 -1.50 -12.47
C THR A 288 20.62 -2.83 -13.13
N GLN A 289 21.63 -3.61 -13.50
CA GLN A 289 21.41 -4.96 -14.03
C GLN A 289 21.06 -5.90 -12.88
N ILE A 290 19.87 -6.49 -12.93
CA ILE A 290 19.41 -7.44 -11.94
C ILE A 290 19.71 -8.86 -12.44
N ASP A 291 20.23 -9.72 -11.57
CA ASP A 291 20.40 -11.14 -11.89
C ASP A 291 19.04 -11.76 -12.22
N PRO A 292 18.80 -12.25 -13.45
CA PRO A 292 17.53 -12.84 -13.83
C PRO A 292 17.11 -14.01 -12.93
N GLY A 293 18.08 -14.72 -12.34
CA GLY A 293 17.85 -15.86 -11.47
C GLY A 293 17.02 -15.52 -10.22
N ILE A 294 16.94 -14.25 -9.81
CA ILE A 294 16.10 -13.84 -8.68
C ILE A 294 14.60 -13.99 -8.98
N PHE A 295 14.21 -13.95 -10.26
CA PHE A 295 12.83 -14.07 -10.72
C PHE A 295 12.48 -15.51 -11.16
N ASP A 296 13.42 -16.46 -11.01
CA ASP A 296 13.18 -17.84 -11.37
C ASP A 296 12.44 -18.56 -10.23
N TYR A 297 11.31 -19.18 -10.57
CA TYR A 297 10.59 -20.01 -9.62
C TYR A 297 11.37 -21.30 -9.35
N GLN A 298 11.77 -21.49 -8.10
CA GLN A 298 12.38 -22.72 -7.63
C GLN A 298 11.70 -23.14 -6.32
N LEU A 299 11.22 -24.39 -6.26
CA LEU A 299 10.73 -24.99 -5.03
C LEU A 299 11.93 -25.54 -4.24
N PRO A 300 12.32 -24.94 -3.10
CA PRO A 300 13.48 -25.43 -2.37
C PRO A 300 13.24 -26.85 -1.84
N PRO A 301 14.30 -27.69 -1.74
CA PRO A 301 14.17 -29.03 -1.17
C PRO A 301 13.52 -29.01 0.21
N GLY A 302 12.53 -29.86 0.42
CA GLY A 302 11.79 -29.96 1.68
C GLY A 302 10.66 -28.95 1.87
N PHE A 303 10.49 -27.99 0.94
CA PHE A 303 9.38 -27.04 1.02
C PHE A 303 8.09 -27.65 0.45
N LYS A 304 6.96 -27.29 1.05
CA LYS A 304 5.62 -27.63 0.55
C LYS A 304 5.02 -26.44 -0.19
N VAL A 305 4.22 -26.72 -1.22
CA VAL A 305 3.45 -25.67 -1.89
C VAL A 305 2.12 -25.49 -1.15
N ALA A 306 1.85 -24.26 -0.75
CA ALA A 306 0.55 -23.84 -0.24
C ALA A 306 -0.20 -23.10 -1.36
N ASP A 307 -1.25 -23.72 -1.86
CA ASP A 307 -2.11 -23.16 -2.89
C ASP A 307 -3.31 -22.47 -2.21
N SER A 308 -3.46 -21.17 -2.43
CA SER A 308 -4.58 -20.37 -1.94
C SER A 308 -5.33 -19.73 -3.10
N ASP A 309 -5.65 -20.51 -4.14
CA ASP A 309 -6.35 -20.06 -5.35
C ASP A 309 -5.62 -18.87 -6.01
N PRO A 310 -4.38 -19.06 -6.50
CA PRO A 310 -3.59 -18.03 -7.16
C PRO A 310 -4.18 -17.61 -8.51
N GLY A 311 -5.20 -18.32 -8.99
CA GLY A 311 -5.75 -18.19 -10.32
C GLY A 311 -4.85 -18.78 -11.40
N GLN A 312 -5.44 -19.03 -12.56
CA GLN A 312 -4.78 -19.56 -13.73
C GLN A 312 -4.77 -18.51 -14.85
N ILE A 313 -3.61 -18.31 -15.48
CA ILE A 313 -3.55 -17.60 -16.75
C ILE A 313 -4.15 -18.49 -17.83
N VAL A 314 -5.17 -18.00 -18.50
CA VAL A 314 -5.88 -18.70 -19.58
C VAL A 314 -5.73 -17.93 -20.89
N SER A 315 -5.82 -18.65 -22.01
CA SER A 315 -5.62 -18.04 -23.33
C SER A 315 -6.92 -17.56 -23.97
N THR A 316 -8.06 -18.02 -23.46
CA THR A 316 -9.38 -17.78 -24.04
C THR A 316 -10.40 -17.45 -22.97
N VAL A 317 -11.46 -16.76 -23.38
CA VAL A 317 -12.57 -16.38 -22.52
C VAL A 317 -13.41 -17.60 -22.15
N GLU A 318 -13.53 -18.55 -23.07
CA GLU A 318 -14.24 -19.81 -22.88
C GLU A 318 -13.59 -20.65 -21.77
N GLU A 319 -12.26 -20.75 -21.76
CA GLU A 319 -11.52 -21.40 -20.68
C GLU A 319 -11.71 -20.67 -19.34
N ALA A 320 -11.69 -19.32 -19.36
CA ALA A 320 -11.95 -18.54 -18.16
C ALA A 320 -13.35 -18.80 -17.59
N ALA A 321 -14.35 -18.89 -18.48
CA ALA A 321 -15.74 -19.13 -18.11
C ALA A 321 -15.97 -20.55 -17.58
N GLU A 322 -15.29 -21.54 -18.15
CA GLU A 322 -15.34 -22.93 -17.66
C GLU A 322 -14.79 -23.04 -16.23
N ILE A 323 -13.65 -22.41 -15.95
CA ILE A 323 -13.03 -22.41 -14.62
C ILE A 323 -13.87 -21.62 -13.61
N SER A 324 -14.37 -20.45 -14.03
CA SER A 324 -15.00 -19.49 -13.11
C SER A 324 -16.50 -19.74 -12.93
N GLY A 325 -17.12 -20.51 -13.83
CA GLY A 325 -18.55 -20.86 -13.77
C GLY A 325 -19.50 -19.77 -14.28
N PHE A 326 -19.00 -18.74 -14.98
CA PHE A 326 -19.82 -17.70 -15.60
C PHE A 326 -19.12 -17.11 -16.83
N ILE A 327 -19.91 -16.58 -17.77
CA ILE A 327 -19.39 -15.92 -18.97
C ILE A 327 -19.06 -14.46 -18.61
N PRO A 328 -17.81 -13.99 -18.78
CA PRO A 328 -17.47 -12.61 -18.46
C PRO A 328 -18.05 -11.63 -19.47
N LEU A 329 -18.21 -10.37 -19.05
CA LEU A 329 -18.54 -9.28 -19.95
C LEU A 329 -17.26 -8.63 -20.47
N LEU A 330 -17.15 -8.48 -21.78
CA LEU A 330 -15.93 -7.99 -22.40
C LEU A 330 -16.17 -6.62 -23.03
N PRO A 331 -15.23 -5.67 -22.83
CA PRO A 331 -15.04 -4.56 -23.75
C PRO A 331 -14.78 -5.04 -25.19
N GLU A 332 -14.91 -4.15 -26.17
CA GLU A 332 -14.51 -4.40 -27.56
C GLU A 332 -13.00 -4.65 -27.67
N GLU A 333 -12.23 -3.99 -26.80
CA GLU A 333 -10.80 -4.22 -26.66
C GLU A 333 -10.52 -5.56 -25.97
N SER A 334 -9.61 -6.35 -26.55
CA SER A 334 -9.19 -7.62 -25.96
C SER A 334 -8.20 -7.38 -24.81
N PRO A 335 -8.35 -8.09 -23.68
CA PRO A 335 -7.40 -7.98 -22.58
C PRO A 335 -6.02 -8.53 -22.99
N SER A 336 -4.97 -7.93 -22.45
CA SER A 336 -3.59 -8.41 -22.62
C SER A 336 -3.38 -9.78 -21.96
N ARG A 337 -4.13 -10.06 -20.89
CA ARG A 337 -4.10 -11.33 -20.15
C ARG A 337 -5.43 -11.57 -19.45
N ILE A 338 -5.80 -12.84 -19.33
CA ILE A 338 -6.99 -13.28 -18.58
C ILE A 338 -6.52 -14.17 -17.44
N LEU A 339 -7.00 -13.90 -16.22
CA LEU A 339 -6.80 -14.75 -15.07
C LEU A 339 -8.15 -15.29 -14.58
N ALA A 340 -8.27 -16.61 -14.52
CA ALA A 340 -9.46 -17.30 -14.06
C ALA A 340 -9.26 -17.85 -12.64
N PHE A 341 -10.27 -17.69 -11.81
CA PHE A 341 -10.34 -18.17 -10.43
C PHE A 341 -11.69 -18.85 -10.22
N ALA A 342 -11.85 -19.60 -9.13
CA ALA A 342 -13.18 -20.07 -8.77
C ALA A 342 -14.11 -18.85 -8.54
N SER A 343 -15.21 -18.76 -9.30
CA SER A 343 -16.22 -17.67 -9.21
C SER A 343 -15.72 -16.25 -9.47
N ARG A 344 -14.53 -16.06 -10.06
CA ARG A 344 -13.95 -14.74 -10.36
C ARG A 344 -13.07 -14.77 -11.61
N ILE A 345 -13.18 -13.74 -12.44
CA ILE A 345 -12.32 -13.51 -13.61
C ILE A 345 -11.64 -12.15 -13.45
N VAL A 346 -10.37 -12.06 -13.83
CA VAL A 346 -9.63 -10.81 -13.93
C VAL A 346 -9.16 -10.63 -15.36
N LEU A 347 -9.58 -9.53 -15.99
CA LEU A 347 -9.16 -9.10 -17.31
C LEU A 347 -8.13 -7.98 -17.15
N ASP A 348 -6.94 -8.20 -17.67
CA ASP A 348 -5.79 -7.31 -17.52
C ASP A 348 -5.58 -6.50 -18.80
N TYR A 349 -5.69 -5.17 -18.71
CA TYR A 349 -5.45 -4.21 -19.79
C TYR A 349 -4.17 -3.39 -19.54
N GLY A 350 -3.26 -3.87 -18.68
CA GLY A 350 -2.03 -3.19 -18.33
C GLY A 350 -2.20 -2.30 -17.10
N ASP A 351 -2.39 -0.99 -17.31
CA ASP A 351 -2.62 -0.04 -16.21
C ASP A 351 -4.05 -0.06 -15.66
N THR A 352 -4.92 -0.84 -16.30
CA THR A 352 -6.33 -0.97 -15.98
C THR A 352 -6.69 -2.44 -15.86
N THR A 353 -7.48 -2.78 -14.84
CA THR A 353 -7.96 -4.14 -14.58
C THR A 353 -9.47 -4.15 -14.44
N ILE A 354 -10.09 -5.20 -14.98
CA ILE A 354 -11.51 -5.50 -14.78
C ILE A 354 -11.58 -6.77 -13.94
N VAL A 355 -12.19 -6.67 -12.77
CA VAL A 355 -12.46 -7.81 -11.89
C VAL A 355 -13.95 -8.09 -11.94
N GLU A 356 -14.29 -9.30 -12.39
CA GLU A 356 -15.66 -9.77 -12.43
C GLU A 356 -15.83 -10.94 -11.48
N LYS A 357 -16.90 -10.96 -10.70
CA LYS A 357 -17.22 -12.07 -9.80
C LYS A 357 -18.73 -12.27 -9.73
N VAL A 358 -19.15 -13.48 -9.38
CA VAL A 358 -20.57 -13.75 -9.13
C VAL A 358 -21.08 -12.84 -8.01
N ALA A 359 -22.17 -12.12 -8.27
CA ALA A 359 -22.74 -11.20 -7.29
C ALA A 359 -23.31 -11.95 -6.09
N GLN A 360 -23.06 -11.43 -4.89
CA GLN A 360 -23.58 -11.99 -3.63
C GLN A 360 -24.25 -10.90 -2.80
N GLY A 361 -25.36 -11.26 -2.13
CA GLY A 361 -26.09 -10.34 -1.24
C GLY A 361 -26.62 -9.08 -1.94
N VAL A 362 -26.85 -8.03 -1.16
CA VAL A 362 -27.27 -6.71 -1.65
C VAL A 362 -26.03 -5.92 -2.10
N PHE A 363 -26.17 -5.13 -3.16
CA PHE A 363 -25.11 -4.21 -3.57
C PHE A 363 -25.20 -2.93 -2.75
N GLU A 364 -24.18 -2.69 -1.93
CA GLU A 364 -24.08 -1.51 -1.09
C GLU A 364 -22.82 -0.72 -1.51
N PRO A 365 -23.00 0.44 -2.16
CA PRO A 365 -21.91 1.38 -2.36
C PRO A 365 -21.35 1.85 -1.03
N ALA A 366 -20.05 2.11 -0.99
CA ALA A 366 -19.39 2.68 0.16
C ALA A 366 -19.96 4.05 0.49
N ALA A 367 -20.10 4.32 1.79
CA ALA A 367 -20.76 5.52 2.28
C ALA A 367 -20.13 6.83 1.75
N ASN A 368 -18.81 6.85 1.58
CA ASN A 368 -18.04 8.00 1.12
C ASN A 368 -17.77 8.01 -0.40
N SER A 369 -18.30 7.04 -1.16
CA SER A 369 -18.16 6.98 -2.62
C SER A 369 -19.05 8.02 -3.31
N ALA A 370 -18.70 8.36 -4.55
CA ALA A 370 -19.62 9.08 -5.42
C ALA A 370 -20.53 8.09 -6.16
N LEU A 371 -21.74 8.54 -6.53
CA LEU A 371 -22.77 7.69 -7.12
C LEU A 371 -23.08 8.13 -8.55
N GLY A 372 -22.88 7.21 -9.49
CA GLY A 372 -23.36 7.32 -10.86
C GLY A 372 -24.43 6.28 -11.16
N THR A 373 -24.62 5.97 -12.45
CA THR A 373 -25.47 4.86 -12.90
C THR A 373 -24.78 3.99 -13.93
N ALA A 374 -24.97 2.68 -13.84
CA ALA A 374 -24.52 1.72 -14.84
C ALA A 374 -25.51 0.56 -14.90
N ALA A 375 -25.81 0.06 -16.10
CA ALA A 375 -26.73 -1.07 -16.31
C ALA A 375 -28.12 -0.89 -15.65
N GLY A 376 -28.62 0.34 -15.54
CA GLY A 376 -29.88 0.66 -14.87
C GLY A 376 -29.85 0.62 -13.34
N GLY A 377 -28.69 0.32 -12.74
CA GLY A 377 -28.45 0.32 -11.30
C GLY A 377 -27.46 1.41 -10.84
N PRO A 378 -27.18 1.46 -9.52
CA PRO A 378 -26.17 2.37 -8.98
C PRO A 378 -24.76 1.97 -9.43
N LEU A 379 -23.96 2.97 -9.77
CA LEU A 379 -22.53 2.86 -9.98
C LEU A 379 -21.81 3.49 -8.78
N GLU A 380 -20.96 2.72 -8.12
CA GLU A 380 -20.00 3.24 -7.16
C GLU A 380 -18.78 3.79 -7.89
N VAL A 381 -18.39 5.01 -7.55
CA VAL A 381 -17.13 5.63 -7.98
C VAL A 381 -16.30 5.92 -6.73
N TRP A 382 -15.17 5.23 -6.59
CA TRP A 382 -14.25 5.40 -5.46
C TRP A 382 -12.82 5.46 -6.00
N GLY A 383 -12.20 6.64 -5.86
CA GLY A 383 -10.84 6.88 -6.34
C GLY A 383 -10.73 6.54 -7.82
N GLU A 384 -9.74 5.70 -8.15
CA GLU A 384 -9.50 5.22 -9.51
C GLU A 384 -10.28 3.94 -9.84
N SER A 385 -11.40 3.67 -9.16
CA SER A 385 -12.24 2.48 -9.36
C SER A 385 -13.70 2.82 -9.64
N LEU A 386 -14.30 2.02 -10.53
CA LEU A 386 -15.73 1.98 -10.83
C LEU A 386 -16.27 0.61 -10.44
N ARG A 387 -17.38 0.53 -9.71
CA ARG A 387 -17.98 -0.75 -9.29
C ARG A 387 -19.50 -0.75 -9.47
N TRP A 388 -20.04 -1.76 -10.13
CA TRP A 388 -21.49 -1.93 -10.32
C TRP A 388 -21.87 -3.40 -10.46
N ARG A 389 -23.17 -3.67 -10.64
CA ARG A 389 -23.69 -5.01 -10.94
C ARG A 389 -24.49 -5.01 -12.23
N GLN A 390 -24.32 -6.07 -12.99
CA GLN A 390 -25.02 -6.34 -14.25
C GLN A 390 -25.03 -7.85 -14.47
N ASP A 391 -26.12 -8.40 -15.02
CA ASP A 391 -26.21 -9.80 -15.45
C ASP A 391 -25.79 -10.86 -14.41
N GLY A 392 -26.04 -10.58 -13.12
CA GLY A 392 -25.72 -11.48 -12.01
C GLY A 392 -24.26 -11.46 -11.55
N ILE A 393 -23.43 -10.58 -12.12
CA ILE A 393 -22.03 -10.37 -11.70
C ILE A 393 -21.82 -8.98 -11.10
N GLU A 394 -20.84 -8.88 -10.22
CA GLU A 394 -20.27 -7.63 -9.73
C GLU A 394 -18.98 -7.36 -10.49
N ILE A 395 -18.89 -6.16 -11.07
CA ILE A 395 -17.82 -5.74 -11.96
C ILE A 395 -17.12 -4.57 -11.29
N GLN A 396 -15.79 -4.64 -11.19
CA GLN A 396 -14.96 -3.55 -10.74
C GLN A 396 -13.90 -3.25 -11.80
N VAL A 397 -13.89 -2.02 -12.31
CA VAL A 397 -12.87 -1.52 -13.25
C VAL A 397 -11.99 -0.53 -12.52
N SER A 398 -10.68 -0.82 -12.43
CA SER A 398 -9.72 0.01 -11.70
C SER A 398 -8.56 0.40 -12.60
N GLY A 399 -8.23 1.69 -12.70
CA GLY A 399 -7.10 2.18 -13.51
C GLY A 399 -7.42 3.39 -14.40
N ALA A 400 -6.45 3.75 -15.25
CA ALA A 400 -6.51 4.98 -16.06
C ALA A 400 -7.61 4.94 -17.13
N GLN A 401 -7.84 3.78 -17.75
CA GLN A 401 -8.85 3.59 -18.80
C GLN A 401 -10.24 3.19 -18.26
N ARG A 402 -10.45 3.26 -16.93
CA ARG A 402 -11.64 2.68 -16.29
C ARG A 402 -12.96 3.13 -16.89
N ALA A 403 -13.10 4.43 -17.19
CA ALA A 403 -14.34 4.98 -17.73
C ALA A 403 -14.58 4.52 -19.17
N ALA A 404 -13.53 4.46 -19.98
CA ALA A 404 -13.61 4.04 -21.38
C ALA A 404 -13.99 2.55 -21.51
N LEU A 405 -13.34 1.68 -20.75
CA LEU A 405 -13.63 0.24 -20.75
C LEU A 405 -14.99 -0.07 -20.13
N ALA A 406 -15.35 0.60 -19.02
CA ALA A 406 -16.67 0.42 -18.40
C ALA A 406 -17.82 0.84 -19.33
N ALA A 407 -17.64 1.89 -20.15
CA ALA A 407 -18.66 2.33 -21.10
C ALA A 407 -18.93 1.32 -22.23
N GLN A 408 -17.93 0.50 -22.58
CA GLN A 408 -18.09 -0.58 -23.56
C GLN A 408 -18.89 -1.75 -22.98
N ILE A 409 -18.72 -2.05 -21.69
CA ILE A 409 -19.48 -3.11 -20.99
C ILE A 409 -20.90 -2.64 -20.66
N ALA A 410 -21.05 -1.39 -20.25
CA ALA A 410 -22.32 -0.79 -19.84
C ALA A 410 -22.62 0.45 -20.69
N PRO A 411 -23.31 0.31 -21.85
CA PRO A 411 -23.62 1.42 -22.77
C PRO A 411 -24.44 2.59 -22.18
N GLY A 412 -25.00 2.42 -20.98
CA GLY A 412 -25.70 3.45 -20.20
C GLY A 412 -24.89 4.02 -19.03
N LEU A 413 -23.55 3.86 -19.03
CA LEU A 413 -22.68 4.39 -17.99
C LEU A 413 -22.81 5.91 -17.88
N ALA A 414 -23.17 6.39 -16.69
CA ALA A 414 -23.17 7.80 -16.34
C ALA A 414 -22.34 8.01 -15.08
N LEU A 415 -21.25 8.76 -15.22
CA LEU A 415 -20.43 9.19 -14.10
C LEU A 415 -21.10 10.38 -13.37
N PRO A 416 -20.84 10.55 -12.07
CA PRO A 416 -21.35 11.70 -11.32
C PRO A 416 -20.85 13.03 -11.88
N GLU A 417 -21.76 13.99 -12.08
CA GLU A 417 -21.42 15.35 -12.52
C GLU A 417 -20.93 16.21 -11.33
N ALA A 418 -19.62 16.24 -11.11
CA ALA A 418 -19.00 17.01 -10.02
C ALA A 418 -19.24 18.53 -10.10
N SER A 419 -19.46 19.08 -11.31
CA SER A 419 -19.67 20.51 -11.55
C SER A 419 -21.07 21.02 -11.20
N ARG A 420 -22.03 20.12 -10.96
CA ARG A 420 -23.41 20.50 -10.65
C ARG A 420 -23.48 21.18 -9.27
N ASP A 421 -24.03 22.39 -9.24
CA ASP A 421 -24.27 23.10 -7.98
C ASP A 421 -25.56 22.60 -7.31
N LEU A 422 -25.40 21.66 -6.37
CA LEU A 422 -26.46 21.12 -5.53
C LEU A 422 -26.68 22.01 -4.31
N ALA A 423 -25.59 22.45 -3.68
CA ALA A 423 -25.59 23.29 -2.49
C ALA A 423 -26.31 24.63 -2.73
N GLY A 424 -26.19 25.19 -3.94
CA GLY A 424 -26.91 26.38 -4.41
C GLY A 424 -28.43 26.29 -4.27
N GLN A 425 -28.99 25.09 -4.32
CA GLN A 425 -30.45 24.86 -4.33
C GLN A 425 -31.09 24.91 -2.93
N ALA A 426 -30.29 24.86 -1.86
CA ALA A 426 -30.81 24.88 -0.49
C ALA A 426 -31.60 26.17 -0.17
N ARG A 427 -32.78 26.02 0.44
CA ARG A 427 -33.62 27.14 0.91
C ARG A 427 -32.98 27.92 2.04
N VAL A 428 -32.33 27.22 2.98
CA VAL A 428 -31.59 27.83 4.08
C VAL A 428 -30.11 27.51 3.92
N LYS A 429 -29.28 28.55 3.91
CA LYS A 429 -27.82 28.43 3.86
C LYS A 429 -27.27 28.32 5.28
N VAL A 430 -26.32 27.41 5.46
CA VAL A 430 -25.59 27.24 6.72
C VAL A 430 -24.21 27.88 6.55
N ALA A 431 -23.90 28.86 7.39
CA ALA A 431 -22.56 29.44 7.42
C ALA A 431 -21.59 28.41 8.00
N VAL A 432 -20.43 28.26 7.35
CA VAL A 432 -19.41 27.30 7.75
C VAL A 432 -18.15 28.03 8.14
N ASP A 433 -17.60 27.68 9.30
CA ASP A 433 -16.30 28.15 9.75
C ASP A 433 -15.21 27.26 9.14
N MET A 434 -14.41 27.82 8.24
CA MET A 434 -13.39 27.06 7.52
C MET A 434 -12.23 26.62 8.40
N ASP A 435 -11.98 27.27 9.55
CA ASP A 435 -10.92 26.85 10.45
C ASP A 435 -11.35 25.63 11.27
N ILE A 436 -12.62 25.56 11.66
CA ILE A 436 -13.22 24.36 12.26
C ILE A 436 -13.20 23.19 11.27
N VAL A 437 -13.63 23.40 10.02
CA VAL A 437 -13.66 22.30 9.03
C VAL A 437 -12.27 21.76 8.72
N LYS A 438 -11.23 22.62 8.68
CA LYS A 438 -9.84 22.17 8.54
C LYS A 438 -9.40 21.36 9.76
N ALA A 439 -9.73 21.80 10.96
CA ALA A 439 -9.40 21.07 12.19
C ALA A 439 -10.10 19.69 12.24
N ASP A 440 -11.36 19.63 11.84
CA ASP A 440 -12.14 18.39 11.75
C ASP A 440 -11.57 17.44 10.69
N GLN A 441 -11.14 17.96 9.53
CA GLN A 441 -10.47 17.16 8.50
C GLN A 441 -9.21 16.49 9.07
N GLN A 442 -8.40 17.21 9.85
CA GLN A 442 -7.21 16.64 10.50
C GLN A 442 -7.55 15.63 11.61
N GLN A 443 -8.70 15.77 12.27
CA GLN A 443 -9.20 14.74 13.20
C GLN A 443 -9.59 13.47 12.46
N ALA A 444 -10.34 13.60 11.35
CA ALA A 444 -10.70 12.50 10.46
C ALA A 444 -9.48 11.77 9.90
N ASP A 445 -8.48 12.51 9.44
CA ASP A 445 -7.22 11.94 8.93
C ASP A 445 -6.48 11.10 9.99
N ARG A 446 -6.64 11.44 11.27
CA ARG A 446 -6.08 10.69 12.41
C ARG A 446 -6.96 9.52 12.86
N GLY A 447 -8.04 9.23 12.13
CA GLY A 447 -9.00 8.16 12.44
C GLY A 447 -10.02 8.53 13.52
N SER A 448 -10.10 9.80 13.93
CA SER A 448 -11.15 10.30 14.84
C SER A 448 -12.38 10.72 14.04
N SER A 449 -13.59 10.58 14.58
CA SER A 449 -14.83 11.00 13.90
C SER A 449 -15.02 10.49 12.46
N PRO A 450 -14.76 9.20 12.14
CA PRO A 450 -14.83 8.67 10.77
C PRO A 450 -16.24 8.81 10.15
N TRP A 451 -17.27 8.99 10.98
CA TRP A 451 -18.64 9.27 10.54
C TRP A 451 -18.75 10.55 9.70
N GLN A 452 -17.82 11.50 9.80
CA GLN A 452 -17.81 12.71 8.98
C GLN A 452 -17.50 12.44 7.49
N LEU A 453 -17.01 11.25 7.14
CA LEU A 453 -16.80 10.81 5.76
C LEU A 453 -18.10 10.29 5.11
N ASP A 454 -19.15 10.04 5.90
CA ASP A 454 -20.44 9.55 5.44
C ASP A 454 -21.48 10.70 5.42
N PRO A 455 -22.01 11.08 4.26
CA PRO A 455 -23.00 12.16 4.16
C PRO A 455 -24.33 11.82 4.87
N LEU A 456 -24.69 10.55 5.00
CA LEU A 456 -25.88 10.12 5.74
C LEU A 456 -25.70 10.33 7.24
N GLN A 457 -24.56 9.94 7.80
CA GLN A 457 -24.28 10.14 9.23
C GLN A 457 -24.19 11.62 9.58
N VAL A 458 -23.54 12.43 8.73
CA VAL A 458 -23.50 13.89 8.91
C VAL A 458 -24.90 14.49 8.89
N SER A 459 -25.75 14.04 7.97
CA SER A 459 -27.16 14.49 7.90
C SER A 459 -27.97 14.05 9.11
N LEU A 460 -27.78 12.80 9.58
CA LEU A 460 -28.44 12.25 10.75
C LEU A 460 -28.14 13.10 11.98
N THR A 461 -26.86 13.38 12.23
CA THR A 461 -26.41 14.22 13.34
C THR A 461 -27.00 15.62 13.23
N PHE A 462 -26.90 16.26 12.06
CA PHE A 462 -27.43 17.61 11.86
C PHE A 462 -28.94 17.72 12.13
N VAL A 463 -29.73 16.80 11.60
CA VAL A 463 -31.19 16.85 11.74
C VAL A 463 -31.61 16.54 13.17
N ASN A 464 -30.96 15.59 13.85
CA ASN A 464 -31.27 15.32 15.25
C ASN A 464 -30.88 16.48 16.18
N LEU A 465 -29.80 17.22 15.89
CA LEU A 465 -29.47 18.46 16.61
C LEU A 465 -30.49 19.59 16.38
N LYS A 466 -31.27 19.56 15.28
CA LYS A 466 -32.41 20.49 15.11
C LYS A 466 -33.60 20.13 15.99
N VAL A 467 -33.74 18.87 16.38
CA VAL A 467 -34.81 18.41 17.27
C VAL A 467 -34.41 18.54 18.74
N SER A 468 -33.15 18.26 19.05
CA SER A 468 -32.55 18.37 20.38
C SER A 468 -31.35 19.32 20.34
N PRO A 469 -31.56 20.65 20.42
CA PRO A 469 -30.47 21.64 20.31
C PRO A 469 -29.41 21.53 21.40
N GLU A 470 -29.79 21.02 22.57
CA GLU A 470 -28.88 20.80 23.71
C GLU A 470 -27.95 19.58 23.52
N GLY A 471 -28.10 18.84 22.41
CA GLY A 471 -27.34 17.65 22.10
C GLY A 471 -28.19 16.38 21.99
N ILE A 472 -27.60 15.33 21.42
CA ILE A 472 -28.21 14.01 21.27
C ILE A 472 -27.74 13.15 22.46
N VAL A 473 -28.67 12.71 23.32
CA VAL A 473 -28.38 11.82 24.46
C VAL A 473 -29.13 10.51 24.27
N GLY A 474 -28.41 9.39 24.24
CA GLY A 474 -28.98 8.08 23.93
C GLY A 474 -29.26 7.93 22.43
N GLU A 475 -30.34 7.21 22.09
CA GLU A 475 -30.71 6.97 20.69
C GLU A 475 -31.22 8.25 20.00
N PRO A 476 -30.83 8.50 18.74
CA PRO A 476 -31.37 9.61 17.96
C PRO A 476 -32.90 9.53 17.83
N GLN A 477 -33.61 10.65 17.98
CA GLN A 477 -35.07 10.68 17.85
C GLN A 477 -35.54 10.38 16.42
N ILE A 478 -34.73 10.76 15.43
CA ILE A 478 -34.94 10.43 14.02
C ILE A 478 -33.89 9.40 13.63
N GLY A 479 -34.34 8.16 13.45
CA GLY A 479 -33.46 7.03 13.17
C GLY A 479 -32.89 7.03 11.75
N ALA A 480 -31.83 6.25 11.53
CA ALA A 480 -31.10 6.17 10.26
C ALA A 480 -31.98 5.78 9.05
N ALA A 481 -33.00 4.95 9.25
CA ALA A 481 -33.94 4.56 8.19
C ALA A 481 -34.75 5.73 7.60
N SER A 482 -34.76 6.89 8.28
CA SER A 482 -35.38 8.11 7.77
C SER A 482 -34.51 8.89 6.78
N PHE A 483 -33.26 8.48 6.55
CA PHE A 483 -32.30 9.19 5.70
C PHE A 483 -31.98 8.37 4.45
N LYS A 484 -31.96 9.04 3.29
CA LYS A 484 -31.60 8.42 2.01
C LYS A 484 -30.78 9.38 1.16
N THR A 485 -29.65 8.92 0.63
CA THR A 485 -28.86 9.69 -0.33
C THR A 485 -29.65 9.80 -1.62
N ALA A 486 -29.99 11.03 -2.01
CA ALA A 486 -30.68 11.31 -3.26
C ALA A 486 -29.68 11.53 -4.39
N ILE A 487 -28.62 12.31 -4.13
CA ILE A 487 -27.54 12.58 -5.08
C ILE A 487 -26.22 12.64 -4.29
N ASN A 488 -25.16 12.05 -4.82
CA ASN A 488 -23.80 12.25 -4.33
C ASN A 488 -22.85 12.26 -5.53
N ASN A 489 -22.31 13.43 -5.87
CA ASN A 489 -21.41 13.57 -7.02
C ASN A 489 -19.92 13.54 -6.63
N GLY A 490 -19.60 13.12 -5.40
CA GLY A 490 -18.22 13.08 -4.87
C GLY A 490 -17.76 14.39 -4.25
N VAL A 491 -18.37 15.52 -4.60
CA VAL A 491 -18.02 16.85 -4.06
C VAL A 491 -19.18 17.44 -3.25
N GLN A 492 -20.40 17.19 -3.69
CA GLN A 492 -21.65 17.65 -3.11
C GLN A 492 -22.62 16.48 -3.00
N ALA A 493 -23.40 16.49 -1.93
CA ALA A 493 -24.42 15.47 -1.69
C ALA A 493 -25.74 16.10 -1.24
N VAL A 494 -26.83 15.43 -1.57
CA VAL A 494 -28.17 15.75 -1.08
C VAL A 494 -28.73 14.51 -0.41
N VAL A 495 -29.09 14.64 0.85
CA VAL A 495 -29.75 13.60 1.63
C VAL A 495 -31.20 14.01 1.83
N GLU A 496 -32.11 13.14 1.41
CA GLU A 496 -33.53 13.26 1.70
C GLU A 496 -33.83 12.66 3.07
N VAL A 497 -34.70 13.33 3.80
CA VAL A 497 -35.14 12.93 5.12
C VAL A 497 -36.64 12.67 5.03
N SER A 498 -37.17 11.62 5.66
CA SER A 498 -38.61 11.30 5.65
C SER A 498 -39.36 11.73 6.92
N ALA A 499 -38.65 12.03 8.02
CA ALA A 499 -39.22 12.47 9.29
C ALA A 499 -38.50 13.69 9.86
N GLY A 500 -39.16 14.42 10.78
CA GLY A 500 -38.57 15.57 11.48
C GLY A 500 -38.70 16.92 10.76
N PRO A 501 -38.05 17.97 11.30
CA PRO A 501 -38.23 19.36 10.84
C PRO A 501 -37.54 19.69 9.52
N VAL A 502 -36.70 18.79 9.02
CA VAL A 502 -35.91 18.96 7.79
C VAL A 502 -36.39 17.94 6.75
N SER A 503 -36.49 18.36 5.49
CA SER A 503 -36.84 17.49 4.36
C SER A 503 -35.62 17.12 3.52
N LYS A 504 -34.65 18.03 3.37
CA LYS A 504 -33.40 17.80 2.63
C LYS A 504 -32.21 18.44 3.34
N VAL A 505 -31.07 17.77 3.30
CA VAL A 505 -29.77 18.28 3.77
C VAL A 505 -28.83 18.35 2.58
N TYR A 506 -28.16 19.48 2.42
CA TYR A 506 -27.18 19.74 1.38
C TYR A 506 -25.79 19.77 1.99
N LEU A 507 -24.91 18.91 1.48
CA LEU A 507 -23.56 18.72 1.98
C LEU A 507 -22.54 19.04 0.91
N LYS A 508 -21.36 19.47 1.34
CA LYS A 508 -20.21 19.71 0.48
C LYS A 508 -18.92 19.29 1.16
N ARG A 509 -17.99 18.70 0.42
CA ARG A 509 -16.62 18.56 0.86
C ARG A 509 -15.88 19.87 0.57
N LEU A 510 -15.49 20.59 1.63
CA LEU A 510 -14.99 21.96 1.52
C LEU A 510 -13.46 22.04 1.45
N VAL A 511 -12.76 21.04 1.98
CA VAL A 511 -11.29 21.06 2.13
C VAL A 511 -10.61 20.16 1.09
N ARG A 512 -11.02 18.89 1.00
CA ARG A 512 -10.63 17.95 -0.07
C ARG A 512 -11.87 17.52 -0.83
N GLN A 513 -11.78 17.42 -2.15
CA GLN A 513 -12.93 17.08 -3.00
C GLN A 513 -12.93 15.60 -3.44
N ASP A 514 -11.97 14.81 -2.95
CA ASP A 514 -11.87 13.35 -3.12
C ASP A 514 -12.53 12.59 -1.95
N GLU A 515 -12.51 11.26 -2.00
CA GLU A 515 -13.10 10.35 -1.00
C GLU A 515 -12.56 10.51 0.43
N THR A 516 -11.42 11.18 0.62
CA THR A 516 -10.82 11.44 1.94
C THR A 516 -11.35 12.73 2.57
N GLY A 517 -12.09 13.54 1.82
CA GLY A 517 -12.71 14.77 2.31
C GLY A 517 -13.91 14.52 3.20
N ILE A 518 -13.97 15.23 4.33
CA ILE A 518 -15.15 15.23 5.21
C ILE A 518 -16.32 16.01 4.59
N TRP A 519 -17.54 15.61 4.96
CA TRP A 519 -18.76 16.31 4.56
C TRP A 519 -19.14 17.39 5.57
N SER A 520 -19.47 18.58 5.07
CA SER A 520 -20.02 19.67 5.87
C SER A 520 -21.40 20.04 5.38
N VAL A 521 -22.34 20.27 6.30
CA VAL A 521 -23.68 20.77 5.96
C VAL A 521 -23.58 22.24 5.56
N VAL A 522 -23.93 22.54 4.31
CA VAL A 522 -23.89 23.90 3.74
C VAL A 522 -25.28 24.49 3.51
N GLY A 523 -26.32 23.67 3.65
CA GLY A 523 -27.70 24.12 3.58
C GLY A 523 -28.70 23.02 3.87
N TYR A 524 -29.97 23.40 4.02
CA TYR A 524 -31.07 22.47 4.21
C TYR A 524 -32.41 23.08 3.78
N ASP A 525 -33.40 22.21 3.58
CA ASP A 525 -34.78 22.60 3.32
C ASP A 525 -35.65 22.23 4.54
N PRO A 526 -36.30 23.21 5.19
CA PRO A 526 -37.27 22.92 6.25
C PRO A 526 -38.53 22.25 5.66
N ARG A 527 -39.29 21.57 6.51
CA ARG A 527 -40.65 21.11 6.17
C ARG A 527 -41.69 22.20 6.35
#